data_AF-A0A9Q4T467-F1
#
_entry.id   AF-A0A9Q4T467-F1
#
_cell.length_a   1.000
_cell.length_b   1.000
_cell.length_c   1.000
_cell.angle_alpha   90.00
_cell.angle_beta   90.00
_cell.angle_gamma   90.00
#
_symmetry.space_group_name_H-M   'P 1'
#
loop_
_entity.id
_entity.type
_entity.pdbx_description
1 polymer ?
#
loop_
_entity_poly.entity_id
_entity_poly.type
_entity_poly.pdbx_seq_one_letter_code
_entity_poly.pdbx_strand_id
1 'polypeptide(L)'
;MSEKQKKDSCRPVKHNGLRERGKKLQAIYPELACWQCRNVALAYANYQQKKGASCSDAERDEGFPEYIINLIENKMREMGSWK
;
A
#
# COMPACT_ATOMS: atom_id res chain seq x y z
N MET A 1 34.52 12.92 17.38
CA MET A 1 33.45 13.73 16.77
C MET A 1 32.37 12.77 16.27
N SER A 2 31.15 13.06 16.66
CA SER A 2 30.00 12.16 16.83
C SER A 2 29.61 11.28 15.64
N GLU A 3 29.27 10.03 15.98
CA GLU A 3 28.42 9.11 15.23
C GLU A 3 27.06 9.73 14.86
N LYS A 4 26.56 9.43 13.66
CA LYS A 4 25.15 9.06 13.47
C LYS A 4 24.93 8.40 12.11
N GLN A 5 25.13 7.08 12.10
CA GLN A 5 24.47 6.21 11.15
C GLN A 5 22.95 6.39 11.32
N LYS A 6 22.31 7.01 10.33
CA LYS A 6 20.85 7.12 10.24
C LYS A 6 20.32 5.78 9.75
N LYS A 7 20.30 4.81 10.68
CA LYS A 7 19.66 3.51 10.50
C LYS A 7 18.16 3.76 10.56
N ASP A 8 17.53 3.87 9.39
CA ASP A 8 16.08 3.95 9.24
C ASP A 8 15.48 2.62 9.71
N SER A 9 15.31 2.52 11.02
CA SER A 9 14.75 1.37 11.69
C SER A 9 13.26 1.34 11.39
N CYS A 10 12.81 0.27 10.73
CA CYS A 10 11.42 -0.11 10.56
C CYS A 10 10.65 0.02 11.88
N ARG A 11 10.04 1.18 12.13
CA ARG A 11 9.16 1.33 13.30
C ARG A 11 7.84 0.63 12.98
N PRO A 12 7.29 -0.18 13.90
CA PRO A 12 5.94 -0.70 13.73
C PRO A 12 4.99 0.49 13.63
N VAL A 13 4.33 0.62 12.47
CA VAL A 13 3.40 1.71 12.19
C VAL A 13 2.24 1.59 13.17
N LYS A 14 2.20 2.48 14.17
CA LYS A 14 1.08 2.60 15.12
C LYS A 14 -0.23 2.67 14.32
N HIS A 15 -1.30 2.07 14.83
CA HIS A 15 -2.61 1.95 14.15
C HIS A 15 -3.14 3.29 13.57
N ASN A 16 -2.74 4.42 14.16
CA ASN A 16 -3.05 5.78 13.66
C ASN A 16 -2.37 6.11 12.31
N GLY A 17 -1.12 5.67 12.11
CA GLY A 17 -0.34 5.96 10.91
C GLY A 17 -0.88 5.26 9.65
N LEU A 18 -1.46 4.07 9.79
CA LEU A 18 -2.12 3.38 8.67
C LEU A 18 -3.37 4.12 8.20
N ARG A 19 -4.14 4.71 9.13
CA ARG A 19 -5.33 5.48 8.78
C ARG A 19 -4.98 6.77 8.03
N GLU A 20 -3.98 7.50 8.51
CA GLU A 20 -3.52 8.73 7.85
C GLU A 20 -2.90 8.46 6.48
N ARG A 21 -2.08 7.41 6.38
CA ARG A 21 -1.51 6.96 5.10
C ARG A 21 -2.60 6.54 4.11
N GLY A 22 -3.59 5.78 4.59
CA GLY A 22 -4.75 5.39 3.78
C GLY A 22 -5.56 6.57 3.26
N LYS A 23 -5.78 7.60 4.10
CA LYS A 23 -6.45 8.84 3.66
C LYS A 23 -5.67 9.58 2.57
N LYS A 24 -4.34 9.67 2.71
CA LYS A 24 -3.48 10.28 1.67
C LYS A 24 -3.55 9.49 0.36
N LEU A 25 -3.48 8.16 0.45
CA LEU A 25 -3.61 7.30 -0.72
C LEU A 25 -4.99 7.43 -1.36
N GLN A 26 -6.07 7.57 -0.61
CA GLN A 26 -7.40 7.79 -1.18
C GLN A 26 -7.54 9.14 -1.91
N ALA A 27 -6.77 10.16 -1.52
CA ALA A 27 -6.71 11.41 -2.26
C ALA A 27 -6.01 11.25 -3.63
N ILE A 28 -5.07 10.29 -3.74
CA ILE A 28 -4.33 9.97 -4.96
C ILE A 28 -5.11 8.97 -5.84
N TYR A 29 -5.81 8.04 -5.20
CA TYR A 29 -6.63 6.98 -5.80
C TYR A 29 -8.10 7.17 -5.36
N PRO A 30 -8.82 8.15 -5.92
CA PRO A 30 -10.22 8.41 -5.56
C PRO A 30 -11.12 7.20 -5.83
N GLU A 31 -10.76 6.32 -6.76
CA GLU A 31 -11.44 5.05 -7.01
C GLU A 31 -11.46 4.11 -5.78
N LEU A 32 -10.53 4.27 -4.83
CA LEU A 32 -10.46 3.52 -3.58
C LEU A 32 -11.11 4.26 -2.40
N ALA A 33 -11.83 5.36 -2.63
CA ALA A 33 -12.48 6.13 -1.57
C ALA A 33 -13.52 5.32 -0.77
N CYS A 34 -14.17 4.33 -1.42
CA CYS A 34 -15.12 3.44 -0.76
C CYS A 34 -14.46 2.35 0.10
N TRP A 35 -13.14 2.16 0.00
CA TRP A 35 -12.41 1.19 0.81
C TRP A 35 -12.13 1.74 2.21
N GLN A 36 -11.96 0.84 3.19
CA GLN A 36 -11.45 1.25 4.50
C GLN A 36 -10.01 1.76 4.35
N CYS A 37 -9.68 2.93 4.92
CA CYS A 37 -8.35 3.54 4.79
C CYS A 37 -7.22 2.56 5.19
N ARG A 38 -7.46 1.74 6.22
CA ARG A 38 -6.52 0.71 6.67
C ARG A 38 -6.21 -0.30 5.57
N ASN A 39 -7.22 -0.74 4.81
CA ASN A 39 -7.06 -1.72 3.73
C ASN A 39 -6.25 -1.12 2.57
N VAL A 40 -6.52 0.13 2.21
CA VAL A 40 -5.75 0.85 1.18
C VAL A 40 -4.28 0.95 1.58
N ALA A 41 -3.99 1.35 2.82
CA ALA A 41 -2.62 1.45 3.32
C ALA A 41 -1.88 0.11 3.33
N LEU A 42 -2.57 -0.99 3.70
CA LEU A 42 -1.99 -2.33 3.69
C LEU A 42 -1.73 -2.84 2.27
N ALA A 43 -2.70 -2.65 1.35
CA ALA A 43 -2.54 -3.02 -0.05
C ALA A 43 -1.35 -2.29 -0.68
N TYR A 44 -1.20 -0.99 -0.41
CA TYR A 44 -0.09 -0.20 -0.92
C TYR A 44 1.26 -0.61 -0.31
N ALA A 45 1.30 -0.91 0.99
CA ALA A 45 2.51 -1.43 1.63
C ALA A 45 2.94 -2.79 1.04
N ASN A 46 1.98 -3.66 0.69
CA ASN A 46 2.28 -4.94 0.02
C ASN A 46 2.78 -4.73 -1.41
N TYR A 47 2.19 -3.79 -2.14
CA TYR A 47 2.65 -3.39 -3.47
C TYR A 47 4.11 -2.92 -3.45
N GLN A 48 4.44 -2.00 -2.53
CA GLN A 48 5.81 -1.49 -2.37
C GLN A 48 6.81 -2.59 -2.03
N GLN A 49 6.44 -3.51 -1.14
CA GLN A 49 7.29 -4.67 -0.81
C GLN A 49 7.55 -5.55 -2.04
N LYS A 50 6.54 -5.81 -2.87
CA LYS A 50 6.72 -6.59 -4.11
C LYS A 50 7.52 -5.85 -5.18
N LYS A 51 7.34 -4.54 -5.29
CA LYS A 51 8.09 -3.71 -6.24
C LYS A 51 9.57 -3.56 -5.84
N GLY A 52 9.92 -3.87 -4.59
CA GLY A 52 11.28 -3.67 -4.06
C GLY A 52 11.65 -2.19 -3.92
N ALA A 53 10.65 -1.29 -3.94
CA ALA A 53 10.84 0.15 -3.95
C ALA A 53 10.07 0.81 -2.80
N SER A 54 10.74 1.73 -2.09
CA SER A 54 10.07 2.72 -1.26
C SER A 54 9.55 3.85 -2.15
N CYS A 55 8.52 3.58 -2.96
CA CYS A 55 7.86 4.66 -3.70
C CYS A 55 7.34 5.70 -2.70
N SER A 56 7.62 6.97 -2.95
CA SER A 56 7.06 8.06 -2.14
C SER A 56 5.53 8.00 -2.23
N ASP A 57 4.83 8.08 -1.11
CA ASP A 57 3.36 8.16 -1.07
C ASP A 57 2.82 9.47 -1.68
N ALA A 58 3.68 10.33 -2.25
CA ALA A 58 3.32 11.64 -2.80
C ALA A 58 2.88 11.59 -4.27
N GLU A 59 3.23 10.54 -5.00
CA GLU A 59 2.96 10.44 -6.45
C GLU A 59 2.08 9.23 -6.76
N ARG A 60 1.20 9.39 -7.75
CA ARG A 60 0.35 8.32 -8.26
C ARG A 60 1.21 7.33 -9.06
N ASP A 61 1.10 6.06 -8.70
CA ASP A 61 1.78 4.95 -9.35
C ASP A 61 0.72 4.08 -10.02
N GLU A 62 0.63 4.15 -11.36
CA GLU A 62 -0.37 3.42 -12.13
C GLU A 62 -0.22 1.90 -12.02
N GLY A 63 0.92 1.39 -11.57
CA GLY A 63 1.10 -0.04 -11.29
C GLY A 63 0.38 -0.52 -10.02
N PHE A 64 -0.02 0.38 -9.11
CA PHE A 64 -0.72 0.01 -7.90
C PHE A 64 -2.18 -0.44 -8.15
N PRO A 65 -3.01 0.30 -8.91
CA PRO A 65 -4.34 -0.17 -9.31
C PRO A 65 -4.29 -1.52 -10.03
N GLU A 66 -3.37 -1.70 -10.98
CA GLU A 66 -3.18 -2.96 -11.72
C GLU A 66 -2.83 -4.11 -10.76
N TYR A 67 -1.96 -3.86 -9.78
CA TYR A 67 -1.63 -4.84 -8.75
C TYR A 67 -2.86 -5.28 -7.94
N ILE A 68 -3.76 -4.36 -7.57
CA ILE A 68 -4.99 -4.71 -6.84
C ILE A 68 -5.89 -5.60 -7.70
N ILE A 69 -6.10 -5.26 -8.97
CA ILE A 69 -6.92 -6.05 -9.88
C ILE A 69 -6.37 -7.47 -9.99
N ASN A 70 -5.07 -7.60 -10.27
CA ASN A 70 -4.40 -8.90 -10.34
C ASN A 70 -4.51 -9.70 -9.04
N LEU A 71 -4.41 -9.06 -7.87
CA LEU A 71 -4.61 -9.75 -6.59
C LEU A 71 -6.04 -10.30 -6.45
N ILE A 72 -7.05 -9.50 -6.81
CA ILE A 72 -8.45 -9.90 -6.72
C ILE A 72 -8.73 -11.05 -7.68
N GLU A 73 -8.29 -10.95 -8.94
CA GLU A 73 -8.48 -12.00 -9.94
C GLU A 73 -7.82 -13.31 -9.52
N ASN A 74 -6.58 -13.25 -9.03
CA ASN A 74 -5.89 -14.44 -8.52
C ASN A 74 -6.64 -15.06 -7.35
N LYS A 75 -7.13 -14.26 -6.40
CA LYS A 75 -7.93 -14.76 -5.27
C LYS A 75 -9.26 -15.36 -5.72
N MET A 76 -9.93 -14.75 -6.70
CA MET A 76 -11.17 -15.28 -7.24
C MET A 76 -10.97 -16.60 -7.99
N ARG A 77 -9.86 -16.75 -8.73
CA ARG A 77 -9.45 -18.02 -9.37
C ARG A 77 -9.12 -19.08 -8.32
N GLU A 78 -8.34 -18.74 -7.29
CA GLU A 78 -8.00 -19.66 -6.19
C GLU A 78 -9.25 -20.17 -5.45
N MET A 79 -10.24 -19.31 -5.24
CA MET A 79 -11.50 -19.68 -4.58
C MET A 79 -12.50 -20.39 -5.51
N GLY A 80 -12.11 -20.74 -6.75
CA GLY A 80 -12.98 -21.39 -7.73
C GLY A 80 -14.22 -20.57 -8.11
N SER A 81 -14.23 -19.28 -7.80
CA SER A 81 -15.35 -18.36 -8.04
C SER A 81 -15.27 -17.69 -9.41
N TRP A 82 -14.14 -17.84 -10.11
CA TRP A 82 -13.92 -17.37 -11.47
C TRP A 82 -13.67 -18.58 -12.38
N LYS A 83 -14.62 -18.85 -13.30
CA LYS A 83 -14.51 -19.89 -14.34
C LYS A 83 -13.89 -19.33 -15.61
#